data_AF-A0A5E4WY40-F1
#
_entry.id   AF-A0A5E4WY40-F1
#
_cell.length_a   1.000
_cell.length_b   1.000
_cell.length_c   1.000
_cell.angle_alpha   90.00
_cell.angle_beta   90.00
_cell.angle_gamma   90.00
#
_symmetry.space_group_name_H-M   'P 1'
#
loop_
_entity.id
_entity.type
_entity.pdbx_description
1 polymer ?
#
loop_
_entity_poly.entity_id
_entity_poly.type
_entity_poly.pdbx_seq_one_letter_code
_entity_poly.pdbx_strand_id
1 'polypeptide(L)'
;MIDSRQTDLAAEPIITGNTKAAVKEAGGGSSDLWIIDPRKVFHDPRDNARPLDYERVAHLTALMLANGFDKTKPIGCFVRKVGDENRIYVHDGQHRHFAAIAAMDSGKWSRPEIVFDRVPLIIRDARTVDRRTLIITGITANDGERLTPLELGGRIAELQREGMTQAEICAALNITGQTVRDVMLLLDAPTELHTLIRDKAITSTLAIKTIRDVGPSKALGVIEKALSVATEQGRTKVTQKNLDLPNKPNEKSSPKPAAEKTKGTSAIGDAFAKQLLFATVAAYSSPTFGEDSPGFVEISTVLSTFCRIHSTTDDEAPVAVAHEYGMLDSRATEFIRSPKWAGSYVEINVARGESGKWYSSRSYQIGTTYQGGPVSHHGTGHSTRRLAIAAGAVALADQLRHNQFTRDNKHTHRAVNWLEELAVRALTGAV
;
A
#
# COMPACT_ATOMS: atom_id res chain seq x y z
N MET A 1 -11.84 34.67 8.90
CA MET A 1 -11.49 34.97 7.50
C MET A 1 -11.24 33.64 6.84
N ILE A 2 -12.13 33.22 5.93
CA ILE A 2 -12.00 31.97 5.17
C ILE A 2 -10.97 32.27 4.07
N ASP A 3 -9.94 31.42 3.94
CA ASP A 3 -8.88 31.52 2.94
C ASP A 3 -9.51 31.58 1.53
N SER A 4 -9.11 32.54 0.71
CA SER A 4 -9.62 32.77 -0.65
C SER A 4 -9.35 31.61 -1.63
N ARG A 5 -8.67 30.55 -1.18
CA ARG A 5 -8.51 29.27 -1.90
C ARG A 5 -9.63 28.24 -1.62
N GLN A 6 -10.61 28.56 -0.77
CA GLN A 6 -11.74 27.68 -0.41
C GLN A 6 -13.09 28.08 -1.00
N THR A 7 -13.16 29.16 -1.79
CA THR A 7 -14.44 29.67 -2.34
C THR A 7 -15.12 28.72 -3.33
N ASP A 8 -14.38 27.77 -3.94
CA ASP A 8 -14.93 26.73 -4.82
C ASP A 8 -15.51 25.51 -4.07
N LEU A 9 -15.49 25.50 -2.73
CA LEU A 9 -16.08 24.43 -1.90
C LEU A 9 -17.54 24.69 -1.51
N ALA A 10 -18.14 25.78 -1.97
CA ALA A 10 -19.57 26.03 -1.80
C ALA A 10 -20.34 25.12 -2.78
N ALA A 11 -20.46 23.84 -2.43
CA ALA A 11 -21.30 22.90 -3.15
C ALA A 11 -22.74 23.42 -3.20
N GLU A 12 -23.34 23.43 -4.39
CA GLU A 12 -24.75 23.78 -4.54
C GLU A 12 -25.62 22.87 -3.65
N PRO A 13 -26.69 23.40 -3.03
CA PRO A 13 -27.55 22.62 -2.17
C PRO A 13 -28.19 21.46 -2.94
N ILE A 14 -28.15 20.27 -2.35
CA ILE A 14 -28.72 19.06 -2.96
C ILE A 14 -30.25 19.22 -3.06
N ILE A 15 -30.77 19.32 -4.28
CA ILE A 15 -32.21 19.27 -4.56
C ILE A 15 -32.67 17.81 -4.49
N THR A 16 -33.50 17.47 -3.50
CA THR A 16 -33.94 16.08 -3.27
C THR A 16 -35.07 15.65 -4.22
N GLY A 17 -34.98 14.43 -4.76
CA GLY A 17 -36.04 13.82 -5.59
C GLY A 17 -37.00 12.91 -4.80
N ASN A 18 -37.95 12.27 -5.52
CA ASN A 18 -38.87 11.29 -4.95
C ASN A 18 -38.33 9.86 -5.10
N THR A 19 -37.95 9.23 -4.00
CA THR A 19 -37.36 7.88 -3.98
C THR A 19 -38.24 6.81 -4.63
N LYS A 20 -39.56 6.83 -4.37
CA LYS A 20 -40.47 5.79 -4.90
C LYS A 20 -40.62 5.88 -6.41
N ALA A 21 -40.73 7.11 -6.93
CA ALA A 21 -40.81 7.35 -8.37
C ALA A 21 -39.51 6.89 -9.06
N ALA A 22 -38.36 7.28 -8.52
CA ALA A 22 -37.05 6.89 -9.06
C ALA A 22 -36.83 5.37 -9.05
N VAL A 23 -37.17 4.68 -7.95
CA VAL A 23 -37.07 3.21 -7.87
C VAL A 23 -37.97 2.54 -8.90
N LYS A 24 -39.22 3.02 -9.06
CA LYS A 24 -40.15 2.48 -10.05
C LYS A 24 -39.66 2.70 -11.48
N GLU A 25 -39.14 3.88 -11.80
CA GLU A 25 -38.57 4.22 -13.11
C GLU A 25 -37.34 3.36 -13.43
N ALA A 26 -36.51 3.07 -12.43
CA ALA A 26 -35.39 2.15 -12.53
C ALA A 26 -35.80 0.66 -12.62
N GLY A 27 -37.10 0.34 -12.65
CA GLY A 27 -37.62 -1.03 -12.67
C GLY A 27 -37.44 -1.79 -11.35
N GLY A 28 -37.14 -1.09 -10.26
CA GLY A 28 -36.93 -1.67 -8.93
C GLY A 28 -38.22 -1.84 -8.12
N GLY A 29 -38.14 -2.69 -7.10
CA GLY A 29 -39.18 -2.87 -6.07
C GLY A 29 -38.60 -2.71 -4.66
N SER A 30 -39.47 -2.56 -3.66
CA SER A 30 -39.06 -2.60 -2.26
C SER A 30 -38.84 -4.04 -1.81
N SER A 31 -37.68 -4.35 -1.23
CA SER A 31 -37.44 -5.60 -0.51
C SER A 31 -37.59 -5.41 1.01
N ASP A 32 -37.56 -6.51 1.76
CA ASP A 32 -37.76 -6.47 3.20
C ASP A 32 -36.55 -5.87 3.95
N LEU A 33 -36.77 -4.71 4.57
CA LEU A 33 -35.92 -4.11 5.58
C LEU A 33 -36.69 -4.13 6.90
N TRP A 34 -36.21 -4.91 7.87
CA TRP A 34 -36.91 -5.11 9.15
C TRP A 34 -36.42 -4.11 10.20
N ILE A 35 -37.32 -3.50 10.97
CA ILE A 35 -36.96 -2.55 12.04
C ILE A 35 -37.22 -3.22 13.39
N ILE A 36 -36.16 -3.62 14.10
CA ILE A 36 -36.25 -4.46 15.32
C ILE A 36 -35.41 -3.84 16.45
N ASP A 37 -35.85 -4.03 17.70
CA ASP A 37 -35.06 -3.68 18.89
C ASP A 37 -33.78 -4.55 18.90
N PRO A 38 -32.58 -3.94 18.84
CA PRO A 38 -31.33 -4.70 18.80
C PRO A 38 -31.15 -5.59 20.04
N ARG A 39 -31.77 -5.27 21.19
CA ARG A 39 -31.71 -6.11 22.40
C ARG A 39 -32.44 -7.45 22.26
N LYS A 40 -33.24 -7.63 21.19
CA LYS A 40 -33.92 -8.89 20.85
C LYS A 40 -33.16 -9.71 19.80
N VAL A 41 -32.01 -9.23 19.34
CA VAL A 41 -31.13 -9.92 18.39
C VAL A 41 -29.99 -10.56 19.17
N PHE A 42 -29.73 -11.83 18.88
CA PHE A 42 -28.67 -12.63 19.49
C PHE A 42 -27.40 -12.56 18.65
N HIS A 43 -26.25 -12.86 19.25
CA HIS A 43 -24.98 -12.98 18.54
C HIS A 43 -24.31 -14.30 18.90
N ASP A 44 -23.52 -14.83 17.97
CA ASP A 44 -22.53 -15.87 18.25
C ASP A 44 -21.16 -15.27 17.93
N PRO A 45 -20.20 -15.26 18.87
CA PRO A 45 -18.84 -14.78 18.59
C PRO A 45 -18.18 -15.47 17.40
N ARG A 46 -18.60 -16.71 17.09
CA ARG A 46 -18.08 -17.48 15.97
C ARG A 46 -18.53 -16.91 14.63
N ASP A 47 -19.71 -16.30 14.55
CA ASP A 47 -20.28 -15.76 13.31
C ASP A 47 -19.64 -14.43 12.88
N ASN A 48 -18.86 -13.80 13.76
CA ASN A 48 -18.07 -12.63 13.41
C ASN A 48 -16.72 -13.05 12.84
N ALA A 49 -16.28 -12.45 11.73
CA ALA A 49 -14.95 -12.71 11.18
C ALA A 49 -13.81 -12.17 12.06
N ARG A 50 -14.06 -11.07 12.78
CA ARG A 50 -13.15 -10.44 13.74
C ARG A 50 -13.63 -10.68 15.17
N PRO A 51 -12.73 -10.77 16.17
CA PRO A 51 -13.13 -10.61 17.56
C PRO A 51 -13.83 -9.26 17.79
N LEU A 52 -14.72 -9.21 18.77
CA LEU A 52 -15.35 -7.95 19.17
C LEU A 52 -14.28 -7.03 19.76
N ASP A 53 -14.23 -5.80 19.25
CA ASP A 53 -13.30 -4.75 19.69
C ASP A 53 -14.11 -3.70 20.44
N TYR A 54 -13.91 -3.62 21.76
CA TYR A 54 -14.66 -2.73 22.63
C TYR A 54 -14.30 -1.25 22.44
N GLU A 55 -13.08 -0.92 22.02
CA GLU A 55 -12.73 0.47 21.70
C GLU A 55 -13.50 0.94 20.46
N ARG A 56 -13.61 0.05 19.46
CA ARG A 56 -14.42 0.33 18.27
C ARG A 56 -15.90 0.43 18.60
N VAL A 57 -16.42 -0.43 19.47
CA VAL A 57 -17.80 -0.34 19.95
C VAL A 57 -18.02 1.02 20.62
N ALA A 58 -17.13 1.44 21.52
CA ALA A 58 -17.24 2.74 22.20
C ALA A 58 -17.21 3.91 21.22
N HIS A 59 -16.34 3.87 20.21
CA HIS A 59 -16.28 4.87 19.15
C HIS A 59 -17.60 4.93 18.36
N LEU A 60 -18.13 3.79 17.93
CA LEU A 60 -19.41 3.72 17.21
C LEU A 60 -20.58 4.17 18.10
N THR A 61 -20.58 3.85 19.39
CA THR A 61 -21.58 4.34 20.35
C THR A 61 -21.56 5.86 20.40
N ALA A 62 -20.39 6.50 20.52
CA ALA A 62 -20.28 7.95 20.50
C ALA A 62 -20.84 8.56 19.20
N LEU A 63 -20.55 7.94 18.05
CA LEU A 63 -21.10 8.37 16.76
C LEU A 63 -22.64 8.24 16.71
N MET A 64 -23.19 7.16 17.25
CA MET A 64 -24.65 6.94 17.31
C MET A 64 -25.33 7.93 18.27
N LEU A 65 -24.69 8.28 19.38
CA LEU A 65 -25.20 9.30 20.30
C LEU A 65 -25.16 10.72 19.70
N ALA A 66 -24.29 10.97 18.72
CA ALA A 66 -24.16 12.25 18.03
C ALA A 66 -25.07 12.37 16.80
N ASN A 67 -25.27 11.27 16.06
CA ASN A 67 -25.88 11.30 14.73
C ASN A 67 -27.07 10.36 14.55
N GLY A 68 -27.38 9.52 15.55
CA GLY A 68 -28.35 8.43 15.42
C GLY A 68 -27.76 7.22 14.70
N PHE A 69 -28.59 6.20 14.49
CA PHE A 69 -28.19 5.01 13.73
C PHE A 69 -28.22 5.31 12.22
N ASP A 70 -27.10 5.08 11.52
CA ASP A 70 -27.03 5.18 10.07
C ASP A 70 -27.82 4.06 9.38
N LYS A 71 -29.03 4.39 8.91
CA LYS A 71 -29.95 3.43 8.29
C LYS A 71 -29.47 2.90 6.94
N THR A 72 -28.48 3.55 6.31
CA THR A 72 -27.88 3.07 5.06
C THR A 72 -26.95 1.87 5.28
N LYS A 73 -26.64 1.55 6.55
CA LYS A 73 -25.78 0.45 6.97
C LYS A 73 -26.53 -0.51 7.91
N PRO A 74 -27.57 -1.20 7.41
CA PRO A 74 -28.33 -2.15 8.22
C PRO A 74 -27.45 -3.30 8.74
N ILE A 75 -27.93 -3.97 9.78
CA ILE A 75 -27.26 -5.14 10.37
C ILE A 75 -27.72 -6.39 9.62
N GLY A 76 -26.76 -7.23 9.23
CA GLY A 76 -27.05 -8.50 8.56
C GLY A 76 -27.37 -9.59 9.58
N CYS A 77 -28.51 -10.22 9.41
CA CYS A 77 -29.04 -11.23 10.32
C CYS A 77 -29.50 -12.49 9.57
N PHE A 78 -29.66 -13.57 10.32
CA PHE A 78 -30.33 -14.79 9.88
C PHE A 78 -31.13 -15.38 11.04
N VAL A 79 -32.10 -16.24 10.72
CA VAL A 79 -32.90 -16.92 11.75
C VAL A 79 -32.30 -18.28 12.05
N ARG A 80 -32.09 -18.58 13.33
CA ARG A 80 -31.64 -19.88 13.83
C ARG A 80 -32.71 -20.46 14.75
N LYS A 81 -32.98 -21.76 14.60
CA LYS A 81 -33.79 -22.50 15.56
C LYS A 81 -32.93 -22.88 16.77
N VAL A 82 -33.38 -22.49 17.97
CA VAL A 82 -32.72 -22.81 19.25
C VAL A 82 -33.77 -23.45 20.16
N GLY A 83 -33.70 -24.78 20.29
CA GLY A 83 -34.82 -25.54 20.86
C GLY A 83 -36.05 -25.41 19.98
N ASP A 84 -37.16 -24.96 20.56
CA ASP A 84 -38.43 -24.73 19.85
C ASP A 84 -38.63 -23.28 19.38
N GLU A 85 -37.68 -22.38 19.69
CA GLU A 85 -37.79 -20.96 19.35
C GLU A 85 -37.01 -20.59 18.10
N ASN A 86 -37.57 -19.67 17.31
CA ASN A 86 -36.86 -18.98 16.23
C ASN A 86 -36.20 -17.72 16.79
N ARG A 87 -34.88 -17.65 16.70
CA ARG A 87 -34.09 -16.53 17.20
C ARG A 87 -33.32 -15.86 16.06
N ILE A 88 -33.25 -14.54 16.10
CA ILE A 88 -32.51 -13.75 15.10
C ILE A 88 -31.06 -13.63 15.56
N TYR A 89 -30.13 -14.06 14.73
CA TYR A 89 -28.69 -13.97 14.99
C TYR A 89 -28.03 -12.96 14.06
N VAL A 90 -27.16 -12.11 14.61
CA VAL A 90 -26.31 -11.20 13.82
C VAL A 90 -25.12 -11.93 13.23
N HIS A 91 -24.90 -11.75 11.92
CA HIS A 91 -23.73 -12.26 11.21
C HIS A 91 -22.90 -11.14 10.54
N ASP A 92 -23.46 -9.96 10.32
CA ASP A 92 -22.74 -8.80 9.78
C ASP A 92 -23.09 -7.53 10.57
N GLY A 93 -22.06 -6.75 10.90
CA GLY A 93 -22.21 -5.53 11.69
C GLY A 93 -22.32 -5.75 13.19
N GLN A 94 -21.65 -6.76 13.77
CA GLN A 94 -21.70 -7.00 15.22
C GLN A 94 -21.25 -5.78 16.05
N HIS A 95 -20.17 -5.07 15.66
CA HIS A 95 -19.79 -3.83 16.36
C HIS A 95 -20.90 -2.77 16.33
N ARG A 96 -21.64 -2.65 15.21
CA ARG A 96 -22.81 -1.75 15.11
C ARG A 96 -23.96 -2.22 16.01
N HIS A 97 -24.22 -3.52 16.07
CA HIS A 97 -25.22 -4.11 16.95
C HIS A 97 -24.95 -3.79 18.43
N PHE A 98 -23.74 -4.05 18.91
CA PHE A 98 -23.37 -3.74 20.30
C PHE A 98 -23.35 -2.23 20.58
N ALA A 99 -22.86 -1.43 19.63
CA ALA A 99 -22.85 0.02 19.78
C ALA A 99 -24.25 0.61 19.90
N ALA A 100 -25.22 0.07 19.14
CA ALA A 100 -26.62 0.49 19.19
C ALA A 100 -27.25 0.19 20.56
N ILE A 101 -27.02 -1.01 21.11
CA ILE A 101 -27.46 -1.37 22.46
C ILE A 101 -26.85 -0.42 23.49
N ALA A 102 -25.52 -0.22 23.45
CA ALA A 102 -24.83 0.67 24.38
C ALA A 102 -25.30 2.13 24.28
N ALA A 103 -25.59 2.64 23.07
CA ALA A 103 -26.15 3.97 22.89
C ALA A 103 -27.55 4.08 23.53
N MET A 104 -28.43 3.12 23.27
CA MET A 104 -29.77 3.04 23.84
C MET A 104 -29.77 2.91 25.36
N ASP A 105 -28.85 2.12 25.92
CA ASP A 105 -28.72 1.94 27.37
C ASP A 105 -28.16 3.20 28.04
N SER A 106 -27.28 3.94 27.36
CA SER A 106 -26.73 5.18 27.92
C SER A 106 -27.76 6.32 27.97
N GLY A 107 -28.64 6.42 26.97
CA GLY A 107 -29.64 7.49 26.85
C GLY A 107 -29.06 8.90 26.65
N LYS A 108 -27.74 9.07 26.48
CA LYS A 108 -27.05 10.37 26.45
C LYS A 108 -27.00 10.97 25.03
N TRP A 109 -28.15 11.10 24.41
CA TRP A 109 -28.28 11.57 23.03
C TRP A 109 -27.94 13.06 22.92
N SER A 110 -27.24 13.44 21.86
CA SER A 110 -26.87 14.83 21.63
C SER A 110 -28.08 15.71 21.27
N ARG A 111 -29.12 15.12 20.66
CA ARG A 111 -30.37 15.79 20.30
C ARG A 111 -31.57 14.82 20.36
N PRO A 112 -32.80 15.29 20.58
CA PRO A 112 -33.98 14.42 20.64
C PRO A 112 -34.33 13.70 19.33
N GLU A 113 -34.07 14.32 18.18
CA GLU A 113 -34.47 13.81 16.85
C GLU A 113 -33.66 12.60 16.35
N ILE A 114 -32.52 12.31 16.98
CA ILE A 114 -31.64 11.19 16.61
C ILE A 114 -31.84 9.94 17.47
N VAL A 115 -32.70 10.02 18.48
CA VAL A 115 -33.03 8.90 19.38
C VAL A 115 -33.68 7.77 18.59
N PHE A 116 -33.27 6.53 18.84
CA PHE A 116 -33.88 5.34 18.24
C PHE A 116 -34.11 4.25 19.29
N ASP A 117 -35.17 3.48 19.09
CA ASP A 117 -35.53 2.29 19.88
C ASP A 117 -35.36 0.99 19.09
N ARG A 118 -35.15 1.09 17.77
CA ARG A 118 -35.06 -0.01 16.83
C ARG A 118 -34.08 0.32 15.71
N VAL A 119 -33.46 -0.71 15.16
CA VAL A 119 -32.45 -0.61 14.09
C VAL A 119 -32.86 -1.40 12.85
N PRO A 120 -32.45 -0.98 11.65
CA PRO A 120 -32.71 -1.71 10.44
C PRO A 120 -31.85 -2.98 10.32
N LEU A 121 -32.52 -4.08 9.99
CA LEU A 121 -31.96 -5.40 9.78
C LEU A 121 -32.28 -5.88 8.36
N ILE A 122 -31.31 -6.54 7.75
CA ILE A 122 -31.54 -7.38 6.56
C ILE A 122 -31.43 -8.83 7.03
N ILE A 123 -32.51 -9.60 6.88
CA ILE A 123 -32.56 -11.00 7.28
C ILE A 123 -32.38 -11.87 6.03
N ARG A 124 -31.27 -12.61 5.97
CA ARG A 124 -31.03 -13.61 4.94
C ARG A 124 -31.97 -14.81 5.14
N ASP A 125 -32.39 -15.42 4.03
CA ASP A 125 -33.16 -16.67 4.06
C ASP A 125 -32.35 -17.75 4.79
N ALA A 126 -32.86 -18.25 5.91
CA ALA A 126 -32.17 -19.22 6.74
C ALA A 126 -31.80 -20.51 5.99
N ARG A 127 -32.51 -20.85 4.90
CA ARG A 127 -32.21 -22.03 4.07
C ARG A 127 -30.94 -21.88 3.24
N THR A 128 -30.48 -20.66 3.02
CA THR A 128 -29.28 -20.34 2.23
C THR A 128 -28.07 -20.00 3.11
N VAL A 129 -28.24 -20.00 4.43
CA VAL A 129 -27.18 -19.68 5.38
C VAL A 129 -26.53 -20.97 5.88
N ASP A 130 -25.27 -21.15 5.51
CA ASP A 130 -24.38 -22.18 6.08
C ASP A 130 -23.11 -21.55 6.66
N ARG A 131 -22.33 -22.37 7.38
CA ARG A 131 -21.11 -21.90 8.05
C ARG A 131 -20.08 -21.32 7.09
N ARG A 132 -19.91 -21.95 5.92
CA ARG A 132 -18.96 -21.51 4.87
C ARG A 132 -19.33 -20.12 4.35
N THR A 133 -20.61 -19.92 4.06
CA THR A 133 -21.17 -18.67 3.56
C THR A 133 -21.01 -17.53 4.56
N LEU A 134 -21.22 -17.81 5.85
CA LEU A 134 -20.99 -16.82 6.91
C LEU A 134 -19.51 -16.43 7.01
N ILE A 135 -18.60 -17.40 6.95
CA ILE A 135 -17.16 -17.13 7.00
C ILE A 135 -16.71 -16.32 5.76
N ILE A 136 -17.11 -16.73 4.55
CA ILE A 136 -16.78 -16.03 3.31
C ILE A 136 -17.32 -14.60 3.34
N THR A 137 -18.61 -14.43 3.66
CA THR A 137 -19.24 -13.10 3.76
C THR A 137 -18.51 -12.26 4.81
N GLY A 138 -18.15 -12.85 5.95
CA GLY A 138 -17.41 -12.17 7.00
C GLY A 138 -16.02 -11.72 6.55
N ILE A 139 -15.30 -12.49 5.73
CA ILE A 139 -14.00 -12.07 5.20
C ILE A 139 -14.18 -10.93 4.19
N THR A 140 -15.09 -11.07 3.23
CA THR A 140 -15.24 -10.13 2.11
C THR A 140 -15.92 -8.81 2.50
N ALA A 141 -16.86 -8.82 3.45
CA ALA A 141 -17.51 -7.61 3.95
C ALA A 141 -16.55 -6.68 4.71
N ASN A 142 -15.38 -7.20 5.10
CA ASN A 142 -14.33 -6.45 5.79
C ASN A 142 -13.30 -5.85 4.81
N ASP A 143 -13.58 -5.67 3.52
CA ASP A 143 -12.54 -5.13 2.60
C ASP A 143 -12.03 -3.72 2.96
N GLY A 144 -12.85 -2.89 3.63
CA GLY A 144 -12.44 -1.57 4.12
C GLY A 144 -11.38 -1.61 5.24
N GLU A 145 -11.26 -2.74 5.93
CA GLU A 145 -10.19 -3.04 6.86
C GLU A 145 -9.92 -4.53 6.76
N ARG A 146 -8.90 -4.94 6.01
CA ARG A 146 -8.66 -6.36 5.76
C ARG A 146 -8.23 -7.10 7.02
N LEU A 147 -8.63 -8.37 7.13
CA LEU A 147 -8.16 -9.25 8.19
C LEU A 147 -6.62 -9.34 8.16
N THR A 148 -6.01 -9.45 9.33
CA THR A 148 -4.58 -9.75 9.41
C THR A 148 -4.30 -11.15 8.84
N PRO A 149 -3.08 -11.44 8.35
CA PRO A 149 -2.76 -12.77 7.82
C PRO A 149 -2.99 -13.91 8.83
N LEU A 150 -2.78 -13.66 10.13
CA LEU A 150 -3.05 -14.66 11.18
C LEU A 150 -4.56 -14.92 11.33
N GLU A 151 -5.40 -13.88 11.33
CA GLU A 151 -6.85 -14.02 11.38
C GLU A 151 -7.39 -14.70 10.12
N LEU A 152 -6.89 -14.31 8.94
CA LEU A 152 -7.24 -14.94 7.67
C LEU A 152 -6.89 -16.43 7.68
N GLY A 153 -5.71 -16.79 8.19
CA GLY A 153 -5.30 -18.19 8.37
C GLY A 153 -6.30 -18.98 9.20
N GLY A 154 -6.72 -18.45 10.36
CA GLY A 154 -7.72 -19.08 11.21
C GLY A 154 -9.07 -19.32 10.50
N ARG A 155 -9.52 -18.36 9.68
CA ARG A 155 -10.77 -18.50 8.90
C ARG A 155 -10.64 -19.49 7.75
N ILE A 156 -9.49 -19.52 7.07
CA ILE A 156 -9.23 -20.49 6.01
C ILE A 156 -9.17 -21.92 6.59
N ALA A 157 -8.53 -22.11 7.74
CA ALA A 157 -8.53 -23.40 8.43
C ALA A 157 -9.95 -23.83 8.85
N GLU A 158 -10.82 -22.87 9.19
CA GLU A 158 -12.23 -23.15 9.43
C GLU A 158 -12.97 -23.59 8.16
N LEU A 159 -12.78 -22.89 7.03
CA LEU A 159 -13.33 -23.30 5.74
C LEU A 159 -12.88 -24.70 5.31
N GLN A 160 -11.61 -25.04 5.56
CA GLN A 160 -11.08 -26.38 5.30
C GLN A 160 -11.72 -27.45 6.19
N ARG A 161 -11.94 -27.15 7.49
CA ARG A 161 -12.67 -28.04 8.40
C ARG A 161 -14.13 -28.25 7.98
N GLU A 162 -14.73 -27.20 7.42
CA GLU A 162 -16.06 -27.28 6.81
C GLU A 162 -16.05 -28.04 5.48
N GLY A 163 -14.91 -28.51 4.97
CA GLY A 163 -14.78 -29.37 3.80
C GLY A 163 -14.54 -28.64 2.48
N MET A 164 -14.19 -27.35 2.49
CA MET A 164 -13.78 -26.65 1.26
C MET A 164 -12.35 -27.00 0.86
N THR A 165 -12.14 -27.25 -0.42
CA THR A 165 -10.82 -27.43 -1.01
C THR A 165 -10.08 -26.10 -1.13
N GLN A 166 -8.75 -26.14 -1.23
CA GLN A 166 -7.95 -24.94 -1.44
C GLN A 166 -8.35 -24.17 -2.72
N ALA A 167 -8.73 -24.86 -3.79
CA ALA A 167 -9.14 -24.24 -5.05
C ALA A 167 -10.46 -23.46 -4.89
N GLU A 168 -11.45 -24.06 -4.21
CA GLU A 168 -12.73 -23.39 -3.92
C GLU A 168 -12.53 -22.16 -3.02
N ILE A 169 -11.66 -22.25 -2.01
CA ILE A 169 -11.33 -21.12 -1.13
C ILE A 169 -10.67 -19.98 -1.91
N CYS A 170 -9.70 -20.30 -2.78
CA CYS A 170 -9.05 -19.29 -3.64
C CYS A 170 -10.07 -18.57 -4.52
N ALA A 171 -10.99 -19.31 -5.14
CA ALA A 171 -12.03 -18.75 -5.99
C ALA A 171 -13.03 -17.90 -5.19
N ALA A 172 -13.52 -18.40 -4.06
CA ALA A 172 -14.53 -17.71 -3.25
C ALA A 172 -14.01 -16.42 -2.61
N LEU A 173 -12.73 -16.39 -2.22
CA LEU A 173 -12.10 -15.22 -1.57
C LEU A 173 -11.30 -14.35 -2.55
N ASN A 174 -11.19 -14.74 -3.83
CA ASN A 174 -10.34 -14.09 -4.82
C ASN A 174 -8.88 -13.91 -4.35
N ILE A 175 -8.28 -14.98 -3.84
CA ILE A 175 -6.90 -15.01 -3.35
C ILE A 175 -6.08 -16.09 -4.06
N THR A 176 -4.75 -15.96 -4.02
CA THR A 176 -3.86 -16.94 -4.65
C THR A 176 -3.64 -18.15 -3.75
N GLY A 177 -3.35 -19.31 -4.35
CA GLY A 177 -2.94 -20.50 -3.59
C GLY A 177 -1.68 -20.27 -2.74
N GLN A 178 -0.81 -19.34 -3.13
CA GLN A 178 0.34 -18.95 -2.32
C GLN A 178 -0.10 -18.24 -1.04
N THR A 179 -1.10 -17.35 -1.12
CA THR A 179 -1.66 -16.66 0.05
C THR A 179 -2.21 -17.68 1.05
N VAL A 180 -2.95 -18.67 0.58
CA VAL A 180 -3.47 -19.76 1.43
C VAL A 180 -2.34 -20.51 2.13
N ARG A 181 -1.28 -20.91 1.41
CA ARG A 181 -0.13 -21.59 2.00
C ARG A 181 0.57 -20.74 3.06
N ASP A 182 0.66 -19.43 2.83
CA ASP A 182 1.41 -18.51 3.70
C ASP A 182 0.71 -18.27 5.03
N VAL A 183 -0.60 -18.09 4.99
CA VAL A 183 -1.39 -17.90 6.22
C VAL A 183 -1.54 -19.21 6.99
N MET A 184 -1.60 -20.35 6.31
CA MET A 184 -1.58 -21.66 6.97
C MET A 184 -0.22 -21.93 7.62
N LEU A 185 0.88 -21.61 6.95
CA LEU A 185 2.23 -21.70 7.52
C LEU A 185 2.36 -20.87 8.80
N LEU A 186 1.74 -19.68 8.83
CA LEU A 186 1.71 -18.84 10.02
C LEU A 186 0.83 -19.41 11.12
N LEU A 187 -0.31 -20.00 10.75
CA LEU A 187 -1.24 -20.61 11.70
C LEU A 187 -0.61 -21.81 12.42
N ASP A 188 0.20 -22.60 11.71
CA ASP A 188 0.93 -23.75 12.24
C ASP A 188 2.12 -23.35 13.13
N ALA A 189 2.45 -22.06 13.22
CA ALA A 189 3.55 -21.57 14.05
C ALA A 189 3.22 -21.64 15.56
N PRO A 190 4.24 -21.64 16.45
CA PRO A 190 4.03 -21.68 17.91
C PRO A 190 3.15 -20.55 18.44
N THR A 191 2.43 -20.80 19.54
CA THR A 191 1.48 -19.84 20.15
C THR A 191 2.19 -18.58 20.65
N GLU A 192 3.45 -18.71 21.05
CA GLU A 192 4.33 -17.61 21.45
C GLU A 192 4.51 -16.64 20.27
N LEU A 193 4.73 -17.14 19.05
CA LEU A 193 4.84 -16.30 17.87
C LEU A 193 3.51 -15.61 17.53
N HIS A 194 2.38 -16.29 17.73
CA HIS A 194 1.06 -15.65 17.57
C HIS A 194 0.86 -14.51 18.57
N THR A 195 1.32 -14.68 19.80
CA THR A 195 1.25 -13.66 20.85
C THR A 195 2.07 -12.43 20.46
N LEU A 196 3.31 -12.61 19.99
CA LEU A 196 4.14 -11.51 19.49
C LEU A 196 3.50 -10.75 18.31
N ILE A 197 2.74 -11.43 17.46
CA ILE A 197 2.01 -10.79 16.36
C ILE A 197 0.82 -9.98 16.89
N ARG A 198 0.04 -10.54 17.83
CA ARG A 198 -1.11 -9.85 18.46
C ARG A 198 -0.66 -8.61 19.22
N ASP A 199 0.47 -8.70 19.91
CA ASP A 199 1.09 -7.59 20.65
C ASP A 199 1.76 -6.57 19.72
N LYS A 200 1.68 -6.77 18.40
CA LYS A 200 2.28 -5.92 17.36
C LYS A 200 3.82 -5.82 17.45
N ALA A 201 4.46 -6.72 18.20
CA ALA A 201 5.91 -6.84 18.32
C ALA A 201 6.55 -7.33 17.02
N ILE A 202 5.82 -8.02 16.15
CA ILE A 202 6.24 -8.36 14.79
C ILE A 202 5.03 -8.36 13.83
N THR A 203 5.22 -8.00 12.57
CA THR A 203 4.16 -8.12 11.56
C THR A 203 4.02 -9.56 11.06
N SER A 204 2.79 -10.00 10.76
CA SER A 204 2.52 -11.34 10.22
C SER A 204 3.31 -11.65 8.94
N THR A 205 3.48 -10.69 8.04
CA THR A 205 4.23 -10.86 6.79
C THR A 205 5.72 -11.11 7.05
N LEU A 206 6.32 -10.38 7.99
CA LEU A 206 7.69 -10.59 8.42
C LEU A 206 7.87 -11.95 9.10
N ALA A 207 6.93 -12.35 9.96
CA ALA A 207 6.95 -13.66 10.59
C ALA A 207 6.89 -14.80 9.56
N ILE A 208 5.98 -14.72 8.56
CA ILE A 208 5.90 -15.67 7.45
C ILE A 208 7.23 -15.75 6.70
N LYS A 209 7.85 -14.61 6.39
CA LYS A 209 9.14 -14.57 5.72
C LYS A 209 10.22 -15.27 6.57
N THR A 210 10.31 -14.95 7.86
CA THR A 210 11.28 -15.60 8.76
C THR A 210 11.07 -17.10 8.83
N ILE A 211 9.84 -17.58 8.92
CA ILE A 211 9.55 -19.02 8.91
C ILE A 211 10.04 -19.69 7.62
N ARG A 212 9.88 -19.03 6.46
CA ARG A 212 10.40 -19.55 5.18
C ARG A 212 11.92 -19.55 5.11
N ASP A 213 12.56 -18.52 5.65
CA ASP A 213 14.02 -18.34 5.55
C ASP A 213 14.78 -19.30 6.47
N VAL A 214 14.31 -19.51 7.72
CA VAL A 214 15.05 -20.31 8.72
C VAL A 214 14.34 -21.59 9.17
N GLY A 215 13.10 -21.80 8.72
CA GLY A 215 12.24 -22.92 9.12
C GLY A 215 11.42 -22.65 10.38
N PRO A 216 10.26 -23.32 10.55
CA PRO A 216 9.31 -23.06 11.63
C PRO A 216 9.89 -23.27 13.03
N SER A 217 10.73 -24.29 13.22
CA SER A 217 11.33 -24.62 14.52
C SER A 217 12.35 -23.59 15.01
N LYS A 218 12.97 -22.82 14.10
CA LYS A 218 14.01 -21.84 14.44
C LYS A 218 13.50 -20.40 14.42
N ALA A 219 12.39 -20.14 13.73
CA ALA A 219 11.87 -18.80 13.52
C ALA A 219 11.60 -18.05 14.82
N LEU A 220 10.96 -18.69 15.80
CA LEU A 220 10.64 -18.05 17.09
C LEU A 220 11.90 -17.54 17.79
N GLY A 221 12.93 -18.38 17.97
CA GLY A 221 14.17 -17.98 18.64
C GLY A 221 14.96 -16.90 17.90
N VAL A 222 14.86 -16.85 16.56
CA VAL A 222 15.44 -15.74 15.77
C VAL A 222 14.67 -14.44 16.01
N ILE A 223 13.34 -14.51 16.07
CA ILE A 223 12.47 -13.36 16.31
C ILE A 223 12.65 -12.82 17.73
N GLU A 224 12.73 -13.68 18.74
CA GLU A 224 12.97 -13.28 20.13
C GLU A 224 14.33 -12.58 20.30
N LYS A 225 15.39 -13.11 19.68
CA LYS A 225 16.70 -12.43 19.66
C LYS A 225 16.62 -11.08 18.99
N ALA A 226 15.97 -11.01 17.84
CA ALA A 226 15.75 -9.75 17.12
C ALA A 226 14.92 -8.75 17.94
N LEU A 227 13.97 -9.23 18.74
CA LEU A 227 13.15 -8.42 19.65
C LEU A 227 13.98 -7.91 20.83
N SER A 228 14.87 -8.73 21.41
CA SER A 228 15.81 -8.28 22.45
C SER A 228 16.69 -7.14 21.94
N VAL A 229 17.29 -7.32 20.76
CA VAL A 229 18.11 -6.27 20.12
C VAL A 229 17.29 -5.02 19.81
N ALA A 230 16.03 -5.18 19.35
CA ALA A 230 15.15 -4.05 19.12
C ALA A 230 14.84 -3.29 20.43
N THR A 231 14.58 -4.02 21.52
CA THR A 231 14.26 -3.46 22.84
C THR A 231 15.45 -2.73 23.45
N GLU A 232 16.67 -3.28 23.33
CA GLU A 232 17.92 -2.61 23.70
C GLU A 232 18.13 -1.31 22.92
N GLN A 233 17.67 -1.26 21.67
CA GLN A 233 17.66 -0.06 20.83
C GLN A 233 16.45 0.87 21.08
N GLY A 234 15.66 0.61 22.14
CA GLY A 234 14.49 1.41 22.51
C GLY A 234 13.28 1.24 21.60
N ARG A 235 13.22 0.17 20.80
CA ARG A 235 12.11 -0.14 19.89
C ARG A 235 11.26 -1.28 20.45
N THR A 236 9.95 -1.23 20.23
CA THR A 236 8.99 -2.24 20.68
C THR A 236 8.64 -3.28 19.61
N LYS A 237 9.17 -3.13 18.39
CA LYS A 237 8.80 -3.93 17.23
C LYS A 237 10.02 -4.41 16.45
N VAL A 238 10.05 -5.71 16.16
CA VAL A 238 10.99 -6.36 15.27
C VAL A 238 10.79 -5.86 13.84
N THR A 239 11.88 -5.40 13.24
CA THR A 239 11.93 -5.04 11.82
C THR A 239 12.88 -5.98 11.09
N GLN A 240 12.81 -6.01 9.75
CA GLN A 240 13.73 -6.81 8.93
C GLN A 240 15.21 -6.56 9.29
N LYS A 241 15.57 -5.30 9.60
CA LYS A 241 16.93 -4.92 10.01
C LYS A 241 17.40 -5.62 11.29
N ASN A 242 16.49 -5.99 12.20
CA ASN A 242 16.83 -6.71 13.42
C ASN A 242 17.09 -8.21 13.17
N LEU A 243 16.51 -8.76 12.11
CA LEU A 243 16.66 -10.17 11.72
C LEU A 243 17.91 -10.41 10.89
N ASP A 244 18.34 -9.40 10.12
CA ASP A 244 19.51 -9.48 9.23
C ASP A 244 20.85 -9.18 9.93
N LEU A 245 20.86 -8.94 11.24
CA LEU A 245 22.10 -8.76 12.00
C LEU A 245 22.85 -10.09 12.07
N PRO A 246 24.03 -10.22 11.42
CA PRO A 246 24.77 -11.46 11.46
C PRO A 246 25.42 -11.63 12.83
N ASN A 247 25.35 -12.85 13.34
CA ASN A 247 26.27 -13.37 14.36
C ASN A 247 27.70 -13.31 13.78
N LYS A 248 28.39 -12.17 13.87
CA LYS A 248 29.82 -12.00 13.56
C LYS A 248 30.51 -11.29 14.73
N PRO A 249 31.67 -11.80 15.21
CA PRO A 249 32.40 -11.17 16.31
C PRO A 249 32.91 -9.78 15.91
N ASN A 250 32.81 -8.84 16.84
CA ASN A 250 33.20 -7.44 16.75
C ASN A 250 34.59 -7.22 16.15
N GLU A 251 34.64 -6.51 15.01
CA GLU A 251 35.72 -5.56 14.76
C GLU A 251 35.23 -4.15 15.12
N LYS A 252 36.03 -3.52 15.97
CA LYS A 252 35.78 -2.23 16.63
C LYS A 252 35.50 -1.13 15.60
N SER A 253 34.44 -0.36 15.84
CA SER A 253 34.48 1.08 15.56
C SER A 253 33.87 1.83 16.75
N SER A 254 34.72 2.65 17.35
CA SER A 254 34.50 3.46 18.55
C SER A 254 33.60 4.69 18.25
N PRO A 255 33.10 5.36 19.28
CA PRO A 255 31.84 6.09 19.26
C PRO A 255 31.98 7.58 18.95
N LYS A 256 30.92 8.20 18.42
CA LYS A 256 30.64 9.63 18.64
C LYS A 256 29.16 9.96 18.37
N PRO A 257 28.64 11.05 18.95
CA PRO A 257 27.98 11.05 20.25
C PRO A 257 26.47 11.32 20.10
N ALA A 258 25.76 11.16 21.22
CA ALA A 258 24.34 11.44 21.37
C ALA A 258 23.92 12.75 20.68
N ALA A 259 22.94 12.65 19.79
CA ALA A 259 22.12 13.76 19.35
C ALA A 259 20.70 13.53 19.85
N GLU A 260 20.17 14.57 20.48
CA GLU A 260 18.90 14.64 21.16
C GLU A 260 17.70 14.22 20.32
N LYS A 261 16.68 13.78 21.06
CA LYS A 261 15.36 13.38 20.60
C LYS A 261 14.71 14.48 19.74
N THR A 262 14.39 14.15 18.50
CA THR A 262 13.30 14.81 17.76
C THR A 262 12.40 13.76 17.13
N LYS A 263 11.10 14.01 17.26
CA LYS A 263 9.98 13.08 17.04
C LYS A 263 9.99 12.37 15.69
N GLY A 264 9.81 11.05 15.77
CA GLY A 264 9.16 10.14 14.80
C GLY A 264 9.28 10.44 13.31
N THR A 265 10.13 9.68 12.62
CA THR A 265 9.96 9.36 11.20
C THR A 265 10.16 7.86 10.99
N SER A 266 9.12 7.18 10.54
CA SER A 266 9.20 5.81 10.05
C SER A 266 10.23 5.76 8.92
N ALA A 267 11.33 5.05 9.10
CA ALA A 267 12.34 4.91 8.06
C ALA A 267 11.70 4.28 6.81
N ILE A 268 11.64 5.06 5.74
CA ILE A 268 11.19 4.64 4.42
C ILE A 268 12.11 3.49 3.98
N GLY A 269 11.54 2.32 3.66
CA GLY A 269 12.31 1.17 3.19
C GLY A 269 12.91 1.45 1.81
N ASP A 270 14.09 0.88 1.50
CA ASP A 270 14.89 1.22 0.32
C ASP A 270 14.12 1.13 -1.01
N ALA A 271 13.21 0.17 -1.16
CA ALA A 271 12.35 0.06 -2.34
C ALA A 271 11.39 1.26 -2.47
N PHE A 272 10.79 1.69 -1.35
CA PHE A 272 9.91 2.85 -1.31
C PHE A 272 10.71 4.15 -1.40
N ALA A 273 11.92 4.21 -0.85
CA ALA A 273 12.86 5.32 -1.01
C ALA A 273 13.24 5.51 -2.47
N LYS A 274 13.54 4.40 -3.16
CA LYS A 274 13.90 4.34 -4.57
C LYS A 274 12.72 4.76 -5.45
N GLN A 275 11.51 4.26 -5.16
CA GLN A 275 10.29 4.69 -5.87
C GLN A 275 9.99 6.17 -5.65
N LEU A 276 10.12 6.66 -4.42
CA LEU A 276 9.93 8.08 -4.12
C LEU A 276 10.95 8.93 -4.87
N LEU A 277 12.24 8.57 -4.83
CA LEU A 277 13.30 9.23 -5.58
C LEU A 277 13.01 9.29 -7.08
N PHE A 278 12.51 8.19 -7.67
CA PHE A 278 12.17 8.15 -9.08
C PHE A 278 10.93 8.98 -9.42
N ALA A 279 9.90 8.95 -8.58
CA ALA A 279 8.74 9.82 -8.72
C ALA A 279 9.16 11.29 -8.65
N THR A 280 10.09 11.63 -7.76
CA THR A 280 10.64 12.97 -7.62
C THR A 280 11.44 13.41 -8.84
N VAL A 281 12.31 12.55 -9.39
CA VAL A 281 13.08 12.82 -10.61
C VAL A 281 12.16 12.97 -11.83
N ALA A 282 11.12 12.14 -11.94
CA ALA A 282 10.13 12.23 -13.00
C ALA A 282 9.31 13.52 -12.90
N ALA A 283 8.89 13.92 -11.69
CA ALA A 283 8.19 15.17 -11.45
C ALA A 283 9.07 16.39 -11.79
N TYR A 284 10.33 16.39 -11.37
CA TYR A 284 11.31 17.44 -11.71
C TYR A 284 11.51 17.59 -13.23
N SER A 285 11.37 16.50 -13.97
CA SER A 285 11.59 16.47 -15.43
C SER A 285 10.32 16.74 -16.24
N SER A 286 9.18 16.99 -15.58
CA SER A 286 7.89 17.21 -16.25
C SER A 286 7.76 18.66 -16.74
N PRO A 287 7.43 18.91 -18.03
CA PRO A 287 7.21 20.27 -18.55
C PRO A 287 6.05 21.02 -17.87
N THR A 288 5.12 20.31 -17.25
CA THR A 288 3.94 20.86 -16.57
C THR A 288 4.18 21.20 -15.10
N PHE A 289 5.34 20.83 -14.55
CA PHE A 289 5.69 21.07 -13.16
C PHE A 289 6.68 22.24 -13.11
N GLY A 290 6.14 23.46 -13.02
CA GLY A 290 6.93 24.68 -13.11
C GLY A 290 7.97 24.82 -11.99
N GLU A 291 9.16 25.30 -12.37
CA GLU A 291 10.31 25.51 -11.47
C GLU A 291 9.97 26.46 -10.29
N ASP A 292 8.99 27.34 -10.48
CA ASP A 292 8.53 28.31 -9.47
C ASP A 292 7.43 27.76 -8.53
N SER A 293 6.98 26.52 -8.72
CA SER A 293 5.94 25.95 -7.87
C SER A 293 6.48 25.64 -6.47
N PRO A 294 5.72 25.91 -5.39
CA PRO A 294 6.17 25.61 -4.02
C PRO A 294 6.60 24.15 -3.83
N GLY A 295 5.89 23.23 -4.49
CA GLY A 295 6.22 21.80 -4.47
C GLY A 295 7.53 21.47 -5.19
N PHE A 296 7.85 22.16 -6.29
CA PHE A 296 9.14 22.00 -6.99
C PHE A 296 10.30 22.49 -6.13
N VAL A 297 10.16 23.66 -5.51
CA VAL A 297 11.20 24.24 -4.65
C VAL A 297 11.47 23.35 -3.44
N GLU A 298 10.43 22.83 -2.79
CA GLU A 298 10.54 21.93 -1.64
C GLU A 298 11.21 20.61 -2.04
N ILE A 299 10.76 20.00 -3.15
CA ILE A 299 11.36 18.78 -3.71
C ILE A 299 12.84 18.99 -4.07
N SER A 300 13.17 20.07 -4.75
CA SER A 300 14.53 20.38 -5.20
C SER A 300 15.47 20.63 -4.02
N THR A 301 14.98 21.33 -3.00
CA THR A 301 15.72 21.58 -1.75
C THR A 301 15.98 20.28 -0.98
N VAL A 302 14.99 19.40 -0.90
CA VAL A 302 15.15 18.09 -0.25
C VAL A 302 16.12 17.22 -1.05
N LEU A 303 15.94 17.11 -2.38
CA LEU A 303 16.84 16.32 -3.23
C LEU A 303 18.28 16.82 -3.14
N SER A 304 18.52 18.13 -3.17
CA SER A 304 19.88 18.68 -3.06
C SER A 304 20.55 18.42 -1.71
N THR A 305 19.78 18.11 -0.65
CA THR A 305 20.31 17.71 0.66
C THR A 305 20.86 16.27 0.66
N PHE A 306 20.27 15.38 -0.16
CA PHE A 306 20.62 13.95 -0.18
C PHE A 306 21.40 13.52 -1.43
N CYS A 307 21.24 14.25 -2.52
CA CYS A 307 21.84 13.98 -3.81
C CYS A 307 22.93 15.01 -4.09
N ARG A 308 24.08 14.54 -4.55
CA ARG A 308 25.13 15.43 -5.07
C ARG A 308 24.79 15.73 -6.52
N ILE A 309 23.91 16.70 -6.72
CA ILE A 309 23.32 16.97 -8.03
C ILE A 309 24.28 17.74 -8.94
N HIS A 310 25.17 18.56 -8.35
CA HIS A 310 26.20 19.33 -9.05
C HIS A 310 27.58 18.79 -8.73
N SER A 311 28.46 18.77 -9.73
CA SER A 311 29.89 18.51 -9.54
C SER A 311 30.72 19.47 -10.40
N THR A 312 31.90 19.87 -9.91
CA THR A 312 32.82 20.75 -10.65
C THR A 312 33.23 20.17 -12.01
N THR A 313 33.21 18.84 -12.13
CA THR A 313 33.40 18.12 -13.40
C THR A 313 32.31 18.36 -14.44
N ASP A 314 31.10 18.74 -14.03
CA ASP A 314 30.02 19.07 -14.97
C ASP A 314 30.29 20.42 -15.66
N ASP A 315 30.96 21.35 -14.98
CA ASP A 315 31.32 22.66 -15.52
C ASP A 315 32.49 22.58 -16.52
N GLU A 316 33.34 21.57 -16.38
CA GLU A 316 34.49 21.29 -17.25
C GLU A 316 34.12 20.46 -18.50
N ALA A 317 32.91 19.89 -18.55
CA ALA A 317 32.47 19.07 -19.67
C ALA A 317 32.31 19.89 -20.97
N PRO A 318 32.76 19.33 -22.13
CA PRO A 318 32.70 20.04 -23.40
C PRO A 318 31.24 20.34 -23.79
N VAL A 319 31.04 21.56 -24.30
CA VAL A 319 29.75 22.00 -24.82
C VAL A 319 29.56 21.43 -26.22
N ALA A 320 28.52 20.62 -26.40
CA ALA A 320 28.13 20.05 -27.68
C ALA A 320 27.38 21.09 -28.52
N VAL A 321 27.88 21.31 -29.74
CA VAL A 321 27.22 22.16 -30.74
C VAL A 321 26.10 21.35 -31.41
N ALA A 322 24.92 21.95 -31.53
CA ALA A 322 23.82 21.36 -32.28
C ALA A 322 24.00 21.58 -33.79
N HIS A 323 23.80 20.54 -34.60
CA HIS A 323 23.71 20.72 -36.05
C HIS A 323 22.33 21.28 -36.46
N GLU A 324 22.09 21.49 -37.76
CA GLU A 324 20.85 22.10 -38.30
C GLU A 324 19.52 21.45 -37.86
N TYR A 325 19.47 20.15 -37.57
CA TYR A 325 18.26 19.46 -37.07
C TYR A 325 18.21 19.31 -35.54
N GLY A 326 19.05 20.06 -34.82
CA GLY A 326 19.04 20.11 -33.37
C GLY A 326 19.54 18.87 -32.62
N MET A 327 20.36 18.03 -33.26
CA MET A 327 21.09 16.94 -32.61
C MET A 327 22.49 17.41 -32.23
N LEU A 328 22.91 17.00 -31.03
CA LEU A 328 24.19 17.32 -30.43
C LEU A 328 25.30 16.39 -30.95
N ASP A 329 26.50 16.94 -31.14
CA ASP A 329 27.66 16.19 -31.64
C ASP A 329 27.98 14.97 -30.74
N SER A 330 28.16 13.81 -31.37
CA SER A 330 28.52 12.57 -30.70
C SER A 330 29.90 12.63 -30.04
N ARG A 331 30.81 13.50 -30.50
CA ARG A 331 32.13 13.71 -29.89
C ARG A 331 32.07 14.32 -28.49
N ALA A 332 31.02 15.08 -28.21
CA ALA A 332 30.76 15.70 -26.90
C ALA A 332 29.62 14.98 -26.15
N THR A 333 29.19 13.81 -26.64
CA THR A 333 28.18 12.96 -26.01
C THR A 333 28.86 11.84 -25.24
N GLU A 334 28.44 11.65 -24.00
CA GLU A 334 28.82 10.50 -23.19
C GLU A 334 27.81 9.36 -23.36
N PHE A 335 28.31 8.13 -23.46
CA PHE A 335 27.52 6.92 -23.66
C PHE A 335 27.64 6.00 -22.43
N ILE A 336 26.57 5.93 -21.63
CA ILE A 336 26.53 5.11 -20.42
C ILE A 336 25.75 3.83 -20.73
N ARG A 337 26.47 2.75 -21.01
CA ARG A 337 25.91 1.49 -21.53
C ARG A 337 25.97 0.35 -20.49
N SER A 338 24.93 -0.47 -20.49
CA SER A 338 24.91 -1.71 -19.70
C SER A 338 25.85 -2.78 -20.27
N PRO A 339 26.22 -3.80 -19.46
CA PRO A 339 26.74 -5.04 -20.00
C PRO A 339 25.78 -5.63 -21.04
N LYS A 340 26.32 -6.33 -22.04
CA LYS A 340 25.50 -7.03 -23.04
C LYS A 340 24.94 -8.34 -22.47
N TRP A 341 23.68 -8.62 -22.75
CA TRP A 341 23.00 -9.86 -22.38
C TRP A 341 22.46 -10.53 -23.64
N ALA A 342 23.25 -11.43 -24.23
CA ALA A 342 22.92 -12.09 -25.50
C ALA A 342 22.54 -11.08 -26.61
N GLY A 343 23.36 -10.04 -26.79
CA GLY A 343 23.11 -8.96 -27.73
C GLY A 343 22.18 -7.85 -27.24
N SER A 344 21.43 -8.09 -26.15
CA SER A 344 20.57 -7.07 -25.55
C SER A 344 21.38 -6.10 -24.69
N TYR A 345 21.06 -4.81 -24.71
CA TYR A 345 21.67 -3.77 -23.88
C TYR A 345 20.72 -2.58 -23.74
N VAL A 346 21.02 -1.73 -22.76
CA VAL A 346 20.42 -0.40 -22.60
C VAL A 346 21.53 0.63 -22.46
N GLU A 347 21.26 1.85 -22.88
CA GLU A 347 22.23 2.94 -22.93
C GLU A 347 21.52 4.28 -22.71
N ILE A 348 22.12 5.11 -21.85
CA ILE A 348 21.75 6.51 -21.66
C ILE A 348 22.86 7.37 -22.24
N ASN A 349 22.49 8.24 -23.17
CA ASN A 349 23.41 9.16 -23.82
C ASN A 349 23.17 10.55 -23.24
N VAL A 350 24.23 11.26 -22.86
CA VAL A 350 24.12 12.56 -22.19
C VAL A 350 25.11 13.56 -22.77
N ALA A 351 24.65 14.79 -23.01
CA ALA A 351 25.49 15.87 -23.54
C ALA A 351 25.08 17.22 -22.97
N ARG A 352 26.06 18.13 -22.82
CA ARG A 352 25.86 19.51 -22.40
C ARG A 352 25.66 20.38 -23.64
N GLY A 353 24.51 21.05 -23.76
CA GLY A 353 24.25 21.98 -24.87
C GLY A 353 24.78 23.40 -24.61
N GLU A 354 24.80 24.24 -25.65
CA GLU A 354 25.27 25.64 -25.59
C GLU A 354 24.50 26.52 -24.59
N SER A 355 23.26 26.15 -24.28
CA SER A 355 22.43 26.80 -23.26
C SER A 355 22.89 26.55 -21.82
N GLY A 356 23.96 25.75 -21.62
CA GLY A 356 24.41 25.29 -20.32
C GLY A 356 23.57 24.15 -19.74
N LYS A 357 22.49 23.75 -20.43
CA LYS A 357 21.62 22.64 -20.02
C LYS A 357 22.16 21.29 -20.48
N TRP A 358 21.83 20.26 -19.72
CA TRP A 358 22.15 18.87 -20.01
C TRP A 358 20.95 18.14 -20.62
N TYR A 359 21.19 17.40 -21.69
CA TYR A 359 20.17 16.67 -22.42
C TYR A 359 20.49 15.18 -22.42
N SER A 360 19.47 14.33 -22.49
CA SER A 360 19.67 12.88 -22.62
C SER A 360 18.87 12.26 -23.77
N SER A 361 19.42 11.21 -24.36
CA SER A 361 18.68 10.28 -25.22
C SER A 361 18.79 8.85 -24.70
N ARG A 362 17.90 7.99 -25.19
CA ARG A 362 17.72 6.62 -24.72
C ARG A 362 17.92 5.67 -25.88
N SER A 363 18.85 4.74 -25.74
CA SER A 363 19.12 3.70 -26.73
C SER A 363 19.02 2.33 -26.08
N TYR A 364 18.43 1.36 -26.76
CA TYR A 364 18.37 -0.02 -26.29
C TYR A 364 18.26 -1.00 -27.45
N GLN A 365 18.73 -2.21 -27.18
CA GLN A 365 18.38 -3.41 -27.93
C GLN A 365 17.89 -4.45 -26.94
N ILE A 366 16.66 -4.94 -27.08
CA ILE A 366 16.10 -6.01 -26.25
C ILE A 366 15.60 -7.10 -27.19
N GLY A 367 16.36 -8.20 -27.29
CA GLY A 367 16.14 -9.21 -28.32
C GLY A 367 16.30 -8.61 -29.72
N THR A 368 15.22 -8.64 -30.51
CA THR A 368 15.16 -8.09 -31.87
C THR A 368 14.61 -6.66 -31.91
N THR A 369 14.10 -6.13 -30.80
CA THR A 369 13.59 -4.76 -30.73
C THR A 369 14.75 -3.81 -30.45
N TYR A 370 14.89 -2.78 -31.29
CA TYR A 370 15.92 -1.76 -31.15
C TYR A 370 15.30 -0.36 -31.24
N GLN A 371 15.78 0.55 -30.41
CA GLN A 371 15.51 1.98 -30.50
C GLN A 371 16.79 2.72 -30.11
N GLY A 372 17.10 3.81 -30.80
CA GLY A 372 18.22 4.68 -30.44
C GLY A 372 18.26 5.91 -31.32
N GLY A 373 18.96 6.94 -30.85
CA GLY A 373 19.13 8.18 -31.57
C GLY A 373 20.11 9.13 -30.85
N PRO A 374 20.67 10.12 -31.58
CA PRO A 374 21.54 11.12 -30.97
C PRO A 374 20.80 11.94 -29.91
N VAL A 375 21.55 12.62 -29.04
CA VAL A 375 20.99 13.54 -28.05
C VAL A 375 20.48 14.79 -28.77
N SER A 376 19.26 15.23 -28.48
CA SER A 376 18.65 16.41 -29.10
C SER A 376 18.49 17.56 -28.11
N HIS A 377 18.82 18.78 -28.51
CA HIS A 377 18.58 19.98 -27.70
C HIS A 377 17.11 20.42 -27.68
N HIS A 378 16.25 19.82 -28.53
CA HIS A 378 14.80 20.00 -28.49
C HIS A 378 14.14 19.18 -27.38
N GLY A 379 14.87 18.27 -26.74
CA GLY A 379 14.39 17.50 -25.59
C GLY A 379 14.31 18.34 -24.31
N THR A 380 13.85 17.73 -23.23
CA THR A 380 13.86 18.34 -21.91
C THR A 380 15.30 18.57 -21.45
N GLY A 381 15.67 19.84 -21.23
CA GLY A 381 16.98 20.20 -20.70
C GLY A 381 16.98 20.21 -19.17
N HIS A 382 18.06 19.69 -18.57
CA HIS A 382 18.25 19.58 -17.14
C HIS A 382 19.38 20.49 -16.66
N SER A 383 19.30 20.93 -15.41
CA SER A 383 20.33 21.80 -14.81
C SER A 383 21.68 21.11 -14.63
N THR A 384 21.71 19.78 -14.49
CA THR A 384 22.96 19.03 -14.28
C THR A 384 23.02 17.72 -15.07
N ARG A 385 24.26 17.25 -15.32
CA ARG A 385 24.55 15.97 -15.97
C ARG A 385 23.85 14.81 -15.26
N ARG A 386 23.95 14.79 -13.94
CA ARG A 386 23.42 13.70 -13.09
C ARG A 386 21.89 13.61 -13.17
N LEU A 387 21.20 14.75 -13.22
CA LEU A 387 19.76 14.79 -13.44
C LEU A 387 19.39 14.26 -14.83
N ALA A 388 20.12 14.67 -15.87
CA ALA A 388 19.88 14.16 -17.22
C ALA A 388 20.04 12.64 -17.30
N ILE A 389 21.07 12.07 -16.65
CA ILE A 389 21.28 10.62 -16.58
C ILE A 389 20.14 9.93 -15.82
N ALA A 390 19.79 10.42 -14.64
CA ALA A 390 18.78 9.81 -13.80
C ALA A 390 17.38 9.88 -14.44
N ALA A 391 17.01 11.02 -15.01
CA ALA A 391 15.75 11.21 -15.73
C ALA A 391 15.68 10.29 -16.95
N GLY A 392 16.73 10.23 -17.77
CA GLY A 392 16.80 9.34 -18.92
C GLY A 392 16.67 7.87 -18.53
N ALA A 393 17.34 7.45 -17.45
CA ALA A 393 17.31 6.08 -16.95
C ALA A 393 15.92 5.69 -16.41
N VAL A 394 15.29 6.54 -15.59
CA VAL A 394 13.93 6.30 -15.08
C VAL A 394 12.92 6.23 -16.23
N ALA A 395 13.01 7.16 -17.18
CA ALA A 395 12.10 7.20 -18.33
C ALA A 395 12.29 5.98 -19.26
N LEU A 396 13.51 5.46 -19.43
CA LEU A 396 13.74 4.24 -20.19
C LEU A 396 13.25 3.00 -19.43
N ALA A 397 13.46 2.92 -18.12
CA ALA A 397 12.99 1.82 -17.29
C ALA A 397 11.46 1.71 -17.35
N ASP A 398 10.76 2.84 -17.27
CA ASP A 398 9.31 2.91 -17.40
C ASP A 398 8.84 2.50 -18.81
N GLN A 399 9.50 3.02 -19.84
CA GLN A 399 9.21 2.65 -21.23
C GLN A 399 9.35 1.13 -21.45
N LEU A 400 10.40 0.49 -20.95
CA LEU A 400 10.62 -0.94 -21.13
C LEU A 400 9.59 -1.82 -20.43
N ARG A 401 9.04 -1.36 -19.29
CA ARG A 401 7.96 -2.06 -18.55
C ARG A 401 6.65 -2.07 -19.33
N HIS A 402 6.35 -0.97 -20.03
CA HIS A 402 5.04 -0.77 -20.66
C HIS A 402 5.05 -1.06 -22.16
N ASN A 403 6.22 -1.08 -22.81
CA ASN A 403 6.32 -1.38 -24.23
C ASN A 403 5.99 -2.85 -24.52
N GLN A 404 4.94 -3.07 -25.29
CA GLN A 404 4.42 -4.40 -25.66
C GLN A 404 5.46 -5.31 -26.34
N PHE A 405 6.48 -4.75 -27.00
CA PHE A 405 7.50 -5.50 -27.72
C PHE A 405 8.66 -5.93 -26.82
N THR A 406 8.88 -5.23 -25.70
CA THR A 406 9.99 -5.52 -24.78
C THR A 406 9.54 -6.12 -23.47
N ARG A 407 8.35 -5.81 -22.95
CA ARG A 407 7.93 -6.12 -21.58
C ARG A 407 8.07 -7.61 -21.20
N ASP A 408 7.78 -8.50 -22.14
CA ASP A 408 7.77 -9.97 -21.92
C ASP A 408 9.12 -10.63 -22.25
N ASN A 409 10.13 -9.86 -22.67
CA ASN A 409 11.46 -10.37 -22.97
C ASN A 409 12.22 -10.72 -21.68
N LYS A 410 12.90 -11.88 -21.66
CA LYS A 410 13.69 -12.37 -20.51
C LYS A 410 14.79 -11.40 -20.03
N HIS A 411 15.25 -10.48 -20.87
CA HIS A 411 16.27 -9.49 -20.52
C HIS A 411 15.70 -8.19 -19.97
N THR A 412 14.39 -7.96 -20.06
CA THR A 412 13.75 -6.70 -19.68
C THR A 412 13.83 -6.43 -18.19
N HIS A 413 13.58 -7.44 -17.34
CA HIS A 413 13.73 -7.27 -15.89
C HIS A 413 15.16 -6.87 -15.51
N ARG A 414 16.16 -7.46 -16.15
CA ARG A 414 17.57 -7.12 -15.93
C ARG A 414 17.92 -5.72 -16.41
N ALA A 415 17.41 -5.33 -17.58
CA ALA A 415 17.60 -3.99 -18.14
C ALA A 415 16.99 -2.90 -17.24
N VAL A 416 15.76 -3.13 -16.75
CA VAL A 416 15.08 -2.25 -15.81
C VAL A 416 15.88 -2.10 -14.52
N ASN A 417 16.32 -3.20 -13.91
CA ASN A 417 17.09 -3.14 -12.66
C ASN A 417 18.39 -2.35 -12.84
N TRP A 418 19.10 -2.55 -13.96
CA TRP A 418 20.33 -1.81 -14.26
C TRP A 418 20.08 -0.30 -14.42
N LEU A 419 19.01 0.10 -15.12
CA LEU A 419 18.64 1.51 -15.30
C LEU A 419 18.27 2.17 -13.97
N GLU A 420 17.54 1.46 -13.13
CA GLU A 420 17.19 1.96 -11.82
C GLU A 420 18.41 2.11 -10.89
N GLU A 421 19.36 1.16 -10.94
CA GLU A 421 20.64 1.29 -10.24
C GLU A 421 21.47 2.46 -10.79
N LEU A 422 21.47 2.66 -12.10
CA LEU A 422 22.13 3.79 -12.75
C LEU A 422 21.54 5.12 -12.25
N ALA A 423 20.22 5.25 -12.18
CA ALA A 423 19.56 6.45 -11.68
C ALA A 423 19.95 6.76 -10.23
N VAL A 424 19.97 5.76 -9.35
CA VAL A 424 20.40 5.94 -7.95
C VAL A 424 21.88 6.32 -7.87
N ARG A 425 22.75 5.66 -8.63
CA ARG A 425 24.19 5.97 -8.65
C ARG A 425 24.44 7.39 -9.17
N ALA A 426 23.71 7.82 -10.20
CA ALA A 426 23.89 9.14 -10.80
C ALA A 426 23.63 10.25 -9.77
N LEU A 427 22.55 10.10 -8.98
CA LEU A 427 22.11 11.04 -7.96
C LEU A 427 22.98 11.01 -6.69
N THR A 428 23.56 9.86 -6.35
CA THR A 428 24.39 9.69 -5.15
C THR A 428 25.87 9.99 -5.36
N GLY A 429 26.30 10.28 -6.59
CA GLY A 429 27.71 10.66 -6.86
C GLY A 429 28.58 9.55 -7.47
N ALA A 430 28.02 8.38 -7.80
CA ALA A 430 28.77 7.16 -8.11
C ALA A 430 28.73 6.74 -9.60
N VAL A 431 28.47 7.71 -10.50
CA VAL A 431 28.47 7.55 -11.98
C VAL A 431 29.45 8.53 -12.60
#